data_AF-S5MPR9-F1
#
_entry.id   AF-S5MPR9-F1
#
_cell.length_a   1.000
_cell.length_b   1.000
_cell.length_c   1.000
_cell.angle_alpha   90.00
_cell.angle_beta   90.00
_cell.angle_gamma   90.00
#
_symmetry.space_group_name_H-M   'P 1'
#
loop_
_entity.id
_entity.type
_entity.pdbx_description
1 polymer ?
#
loop_
_entity_poly.entity_id
_entity_poly.type
_entity_poly.pdbx_seq_one_letter_code
_entity_poly.pdbx_strand_id
1 'polypeptide(L)'
;AQAQAAEPVYPDQLRLFSLGQGVCGDKYRPVNREEAQSVKSNIVGMMGQWQISGLANGWVIMGPGYNGEIKPGTASNTWCYPTNPVTGEIPTLSALDIPDGDEVDVQWRLVHDSANFIKPTSYLAHYLGYAWVGGNHSQYVGEDMDVTRDGDGWVIRGNNDGGCDGYRCGDKTAIKVSNFAYNLDPDSFKHGDVTQSDRQLVKTVVGWAVNDSDTPQSGYDVTLRYDTATNWSKTNTYGLSEKVTTKNKFKWPLVGETELSIEIAANQSWASQNGGSTTTSLSQSVRPTVPARSKIPVKIELYKADISYPYEFKADVSYDLTLSGFLRWGGNAW
;
A
#
# COMPACT_ATOMS: atom_id res chain seq x y z
N ALA A 1 7.62 36.65 23.79
CA ALA A 1 7.10 35.30 24.04
C ALA A 1 7.31 34.50 22.76
N GLN A 2 8.27 33.57 22.78
CA GLN A 2 8.47 32.65 21.65
C GLN A 2 7.24 31.73 21.60
N ALA A 3 6.57 31.68 20.46
CA ALA A 3 5.49 30.74 20.22
C ALA A 3 6.09 29.34 20.30
N GLN A 4 5.78 28.64 21.39
CA GLN A 4 6.09 27.22 21.56
C GLN A 4 5.29 26.50 20.47
N ALA A 5 5.96 26.02 19.43
CA ALA A 5 5.32 25.20 18.42
C ALA A 5 4.66 24.01 19.13
N ALA A 6 3.38 23.76 18.85
CA ALA A 6 2.69 22.61 19.40
C ALA A 6 3.48 21.34 19.04
N GLU A 7 3.76 20.51 20.03
CA GLU A 7 4.48 19.25 19.85
C GLU A 7 3.69 18.38 18.85
N PRO A 8 4.37 17.75 17.86
CA PRO A 8 3.69 17.01 16.81
C PRO A 8 2.87 15.85 17.39
N VAL A 9 1.63 15.70 16.92
CA VAL A 9 0.76 14.59 17.31
C VAL A 9 1.11 13.39 16.44
N TYR A 10 1.52 12.30 17.08
CA TYR A 10 1.80 11.03 16.41
C TYR A 10 0.50 10.21 16.20
N PRO A 11 0.03 9.98 14.96
CA PRO A 11 -1.29 9.38 14.72
C PRO A 11 -1.46 7.94 15.23
N ASP A 12 -0.39 7.16 15.27
CA ASP A 12 -0.34 5.77 15.74
C ASP A 12 -0.59 5.63 17.26
N GLN A 13 -0.30 6.70 18.01
CA GLN A 13 -0.55 6.80 19.45
C GLN A 13 -1.99 7.24 19.80
N LEU A 14 -2.80 7.65 18.83
CA LEU A 14 -4.21 7.99 19.04
C LEU A 14 -5.03 6.78 19.44
N ARG A 15 -5.99 6.98 20.34
CA ARG A 15 -6.95 5.96 20.77
C ARG A 15 -8.35 6.54 20.89
N LEU A 16 -9.34 5.79 20.43
CA LEU A 16 -10.76 6.12 20.59
C LEU A 16 -11.31 5.41 21.82
N PHE A 17 -11.89 6.18 22.74
CA PHE A 17 -12.53 5.64 23.95
C PHE A 17 -14.04 5.85 23.90
N SER A 18 -14.80 4.89 24.44
CA SER A 18 -16.27 4.95 24.54
C SER A 18 -16.72 4.99 26.01
N LEU A 19 -16.13 5.90 26.79
CA LEU A 19 -16.31 6.01 28.25
C LEU A 19 -17.27 7.15 28.67
N GLY A 20 -17.92 7.80 27.70
CA GLY A 20 -18.72 9.01 27.92
C GLY A 20 -18.09 10.25 27.31
N GLN A 21 -18.84 11.36 27.36
CA GLN A 21 -18.46 12.62 26.73
C GLN A 21 -17.17 13.19 27.34
N GLY A 22 -16.13 13.34 26.51
CA GLY A 22 -14.85 13.91 26.93
C GLY A 22 -14.05 13.01 27.87
N VAL A 23 -14.44 11.74 28.05
CA VAL A 23 -13.79 10.80 28.96
C VAL A 23 -12.77 9.95 28.20
N CYS A 24 -11.55 9.95 28.71
CA CYS A 24 -10.45 9.12 28.23
C CYS A 24 -10.06 8.07 29.28
N GLY A 25 -9.35 7.02 28.86
CA GLY A 25 -8.75 6.08 29.80
C GLY A 25 -7.58 6.69 30.59
N ASP A 26 -7.08 5.96 31.58
CA ASP A 26 -5.95 6.37 32.40
C ASP A 26 -4.72 6.71 31.55
N LYS A 27 -4.05 7.83 31.86
CA LYS A 27 -2.90 8.40 31.13
C LYS A 27 -3.21 8.92 29.72
N TYR A 28 -4.48 9.15 29.40
CA TYR A 28 -4.91 9.79 28.16
C TYR A 28 -5.66 11.08 28.44
N ARG A 29 -5.55 12.03 27.51
CA ARG A 29 -6.32 13.28 27.49
C ARG A 29 -7.10 13.42 26.18
N PRO A 30 -8.23 14.14 26.17
CA PRO A 30 -8.95 14.42 24.93
C PRO A 30 -8.06 15.21 23.96
N VAL A 31 -8.11 14.82 22.68
CA VAL A 31 -7.46 15.55 21.57
C VAL A 31 -8.22 16.84 21.34
N ASN A 32 -7.51 17.96 21.22
CA ASN A 32 -8.13 19.25 20.93
C ASN A 32 -8.37 19.45 19.42
N ARG A 33 -9.03 20.54 19.06
CA ARG A 33 -9.41 20.82 17.66
C ARG A 33 -8.18 21.01 16.76
N GLU A 34 -7.18 21.75 17.24
CA GLU A 34 -5.97 22.09 16.50
C GLU A 34 -5.11 20.84 16.22
N GLU A 35 -4.98 19.97 17.23
CA GLU A 35 -4.33 18.65 17.14
C GLU A 35 -5.08 17.73 16.17
N ALA A 36 -6.41 17.67 16.27
CA ALA A 36 -7.21 16.87 15.35
C ALA A 36 -7.09 17.37 13.91
N GLN A 37 -6.96 18.69 13.71
CA GLN A 37 -6.79 19.29 12.40
C GLN A 37 -5.41 18.96 11.79
N SER A 38 -4.33 18.88 12.59
CA SER A 38 -2.99 18.57 12.07
C SER A 38 -2.86 17.13 11.57
N VAL A 39 -3.65 16.19 12.11
CA VAL A 39 -3.65 14.77 11.72
C VAL A 39 -5.03 14.28 11.26
N LYS A 40 -5.82 15.20 10.68
CA LYS A 40 -7.23 14.98 10.29
C LYS A 40 -7.40 13.76 9.38
N SER A 41 -6.56 13.62 8.36
CA SER A 41 -6.62 12.50 7.41
C SER A 41 -6.46 11.15 8.11
N ASN A 42 -5.52 11.04 9.06
CA ASN A 42 -5.29 9.84 9.84
C ASN A 42 -6.50 9.50 10.73
N ILE A 43 -7.01 10.48 11.49
CA ILE A 43 -8.16 10.28 12.37
C ILE A 43 -9.39 9.82 11.57
N VAL A 44 -9.70 10.52 10.47
CA VAL A 44 -10.88 10.23 9.65
C VAL A 44 -10.76 8.87 8.98
N GLY A 45 -9.54 8.45 8.59
CA GLY A 45 -9.28 7.11 8.04
C GLY A 45 -9.52 5.97 9.04
N MET A 46 -9.51 6.26 10.35
CA MET A 46 -9.83 5.29 11.41
C MET A 46 -11.31 5.28 11.81
N MET A 47 -12.16 6.10 11.17
CA MET A 47 -13.57 6.26 11.54
C MET A 47 -14.51 5.58 10.54
N GLY A 48 -15.65 5.08 11.03
CA GLY A 48 -16.75 4.65 10.18
C GLY A 48 -17.34 5.81 9.37
N GLN A 49 -17.96 5.51 8.22
CA GLN A 49 -18.40 6.50 7.23
C GLN A 49 -19.20 7.67 7.82
N TRP A 50 -20.16 7.36 8.70
CA TRP A 50 -21.04 8.35 9.35
C TRP A 50 -20.78 8.50 10.85
N GLN A 51 -19.61 8.03 11.32
CA GLN A 51 -19.25 8.11 12.72
C GLN A 51 -19.04 9.58 13.13
N ILE A 52 -19.40 9.92 14.37
CA ILE A 52 -19.10 11.20 14.99
C ILE A 52 -18.40 10.89 16.30
N SER A 53 -17.21 11.47 16.52
CA SER A 53 -16.40 11.25 17.72
C SER A 53 -16.07 12.56 18.40
N GLY A 54 -16.05 12.55 19.72
CA GLY A 54 -15.78 13.70 20.58
C GLY A 54 -14.32 14.12 20.55
N LEU A 55 -14.10 15.42 20.65
CA LEU A 55 -12.84 16.11 20.91
C LEU A 55 -12.96 16.91 22.21
N ALA A 56 -11.86 17.51 22.65
CA ALA A 56 -11.85 18.40 23.80
C ALA A 56 -12.83 19.59 23.61
N ASN A 57 -13.32 20.14 24.74
CA ASN A 57 -14.05 21.42 24.78
C ASN A 57 -15.32 21.50 23.92
N GLY A 58 -16.06 20.39 23.79
CA GLY A 58 -17.35 20.39 23.07
C GLY A 58 -17.21 20.48 21.55
N TRP A 59 -16.10 19.96 21.03
CA TRP A 59 -15.90 19.77 19.60
C TRP A 59 -16.09 18.29 19.23
N VAL A 60 -16.40 18.04 17.97
CA VAL A 60 -16.46 16.69 17.38
C VAL A 60 -15.74 16.68 16.04
N ILE A 61 -15.20 15.53 15.68
CA ILE A 61 -14.76 15.21 14.32
C ILE A 61 -15.72 14.17 13.73
N MET A 62 -16.07 14.34 12.47
CA MET A 62 -17.01 13.47 11.76
C MET A 62 -16.26 12.53 10.80
N GLY A 63 -16.88 11.40 10.44
CA GLY A 63 -16.31 10.41 9.53
C GLY A 63 -16.22 10.89 8.08
N PRO A 64 -15.68 10.04 7.18
CA PRO A 64 -15.42 10.42 5.80
C PRO A 64 -16.68 10.76 4.99
N GLY A 65 -17.85 10.23 5.34
CA GLY A 65 -19.13 10.61 4.72
C GLY A 65 -19.52 12.08 4.98
N TYR A 66 -18.96 12.69 6.03
CA TYR A 66 -19.08 14.12 6.35
C TYR A 66 -17.80 14.89 6.01
N ASN A 67 -16.95 14.37 5.11
CA ASN A 67 -15.67 14.98 4.71
C ASN A 67 -14.70 15.29 5.86
N GLY A 68 -14.80 14.55 6.97
CA GLY A 68 -13.93 14.80 8.12
C GLY A 68 -14.19 16.13 8.81
N GLU A 69 -15.40 16.70 8.73
CA GLU A 69 -15.71 18.02 9.31
C GLU A 69 -15.43 18.03 10.82
N ILE A 70 -14.76 19.09 11.30
CA ILE A 70 -14.57 19.36 12.72
C ILE A 70 -15.45 20.53 13.12
N LYS A 71 -16.39 20.31 14.05
CA LYS A 71 -17.38 21.33 14.44
C LYS A 71 -17.78 21.24 15.92
N PRO A 72 -18.44 22.27 16.48
CA PRO A 72 -19.02 22.17 17.82
C PRO A 72 -20.07 21.05 17.89
N GLY A 73 -20.05 20.27 18.96
CA GLY A 73 -20.96 19.15 19.16
C GLY A 73 -20.62 18.28 20.37
N THR A 74 -21.39 17.23 20.55
CA THR A 74 -21.20 16.26 21.64
C THR A 74 -21.26 14.84 21.10
N ALA A 75 -20.44 13.95 21.65
CA ALA A 75 -20.44 12.53 21.34
C ALA A 75 -20.16 11.70 22.61
N SER A 76 -20.60 10.45 22.62
CA SER A 76 -20.39 9.52 23.75
C SER A 76 -19.03 8.82 23.74
N ASN A 77 -18.33 8.90 22.62
CA ASN A 77 -16.95 8.46 22.43
C ASN A 77 -16.02 9.67 22.23
N THR A 78 -14.74 9.52 22.56
CA THR A 78 -13.76 10.61 22.56
C THR A 78 -12.44 10.13 21.96
N TRP A 79 -11.89 10.90 21.03
CA TRP A 79 -10.51 10.73 20.57
C TRP A 79 -9.55 11.26 21.63
N CYS A 80 -8.63 10.40 22.06
CA CYS A 80 -7.71 10.68 23.12
C CYS A 80 -6.26 10.41 22.70
N TYR A 81 -5.35 11.13 23.34
CA TYR A 81 -3.92 11.07 23.12
C TYR A 81 -3.19 10.87 24.46
N PRO A 82 -2.06 10.13 24.52
CA PRO A 82 -1.33 9.95 25.76
C PRO A 82 -0.93 11.29 26.39
N THR A 83 -0.99 11.38 27.72
CA THR A 83 -0.51 12.57 28.44
C THR A 83 1.01 12.71 28.36
N ASN A 84 1.71 11.57 28.26
CA ASN A 84 3.15 11.48 28.03
C ASN A 84 3.37 10.60 26.79
N PRO A 85 3.39 11.17 25.58
CA PRO A 85 3.59 10.40 24.36
C PRO A 85 5.02 9.85 24.28
N VAL A 86 5.18 8.76 23.53
CA VAL A 86 6.51 8.33 23.09
C VAL A 86 6.97 9.35 22.05
N THR A 87 8.02 10.10 22.35
CA THR A 87 8.56 11.11 21.44
C THR A 87 9.65 10.52 20.56
N GLY A 88 9.84 11.07 19.36
CA GLY A 88 10.98 10.72 18.50
C GLY A 88 10.79 9.42 17.73
N GLU A 89 9.57 9.15 17.28
CA GLU A 89 9.30 8.08 16.31
C GLU A 89 10.20 8.23 15.07
N ILE A 90 10.60 7.09 14.51
CA ILE A 90 11.41 7.05 13.29
C ILE A 90 10.56 7.62 12.15
N PRO A 91 10.95 8.75 11.52
CA PRO A 91 10.17 9.33 10.45
C PRO A 91 10.03 8.36 9.27
N THR A 92 8.82 8.24 8.72
CA THR A 92 8.62 7.54 7.45
C THR A 92 9.02 8.47 6.31
N LEU A 93 10.12 8.14 5.64
CA LEU A 93 10.57 8.86 4.45
C LEU A 93 9.79 8.39 3.21
N SER A 94 9.85 9.17 2.13
CA SER A 94 9.34 8.75 0.83
C SER A 94 10.06 7.49 0.34
N ALA A 95 9.36 6.64 -0.39
CA ALA A 95 9.93 5.42 -0.97
C ALA A 95 11.13 5.74 -1.89
N LEU A 96 12.12 4.85 -1.89
CA LEU A 96 13.23 4.85 -2.83
C LEU A 96 12.83 4.01 -4.06
N ASP A 97 12.51 4.67 -5.17
CA ASP A 97 12.15 4.00 -6.41
C ASP A 97 13.41 3.43 -7.11
N ILE A 98 13.48 2.10 -7.21
CA ILE A 98 14.48 1.41 -8.03
C ILE A 98 13.83 1.05 -9.37
N PRO A 99 14.43 1.41 -10.52
CA PRO A 99 13.86 1.06 -11.82
C PRO A 99 13.83 -0.45 -12.03
N ASP A 100 12.82 -0.92 -12.78
CA ASP A 100 12.63 -2.32 -13.11
C ASP A 100 13.87 -2.93 -13.80
N GLY A 101 14.04 -4.25 -13.66
CA GLY A 101 15.23 -4.98 -14.08
C GLY A 101 15.22 -6.42 -13.58
N ASP A 102 16.29 -7.15 -13.83
CA ASP A 102 16.44 -8.49 -13.25
C ASP A 102 16.71 -8.41 -11.75
N GLU A 103 16.45 -9.50 -11.02
CA GLU A 103 16.61 -9.57 -9.56
C GLU A 103 18.00 -9.08 -9.11
N VAL A 104 19.04 -9.50 -9.82
CA VAL A 104 20.43 -9.11 -9.52
C VAL A 104 20.66 -7.62 -9.73
N ASP A 105 20.04 -7.00 -10.73
CA ASP A 105 20.23 -5.57 -11.04
C ASP A 105 19.57 -4.70 -9.98
N VAL A 106 18.36 -5.08 -9.54
CA VAL A 106 17.64 -4.38 -8.47
C VAL A 106 18.43 -4.46 -7.16
N GLN A 107 18.88 -5.67 -6.78
CA GLN A 107 19.71 -5.84 -5.59
C GLN A 107 21.03 -5.07 -5.69
N TRP A 108 21.71 -5.14 -6.84
CA TRP A 108 22.98 -4.44 -7.06
C TRP A 108 22.83 -2.93 -6.86
N ARG A 109 21.79 -2.33 -7.46
CA ARG A 109 21.52 -0.89 -7.31
C ARG A 109 21.28 -0.50 -5.85
N LEU A 110 20.54 -1.31 -5.09
CA LEU A 110 20.30 -1.05 -3.67
C LEU A 110 21.60 -1.09 -2.86
N VAL A 111 22.39 -2.17 -2.97
CA VAL A 111 23.56 -2.38 -2.09
C VAL A 111 24.78 -1.55 -2.49
N HIS A 112 24.81 -0.99 -3.71
CA HIS A 112 25.83 -0.04 -4.17
C HIS A 112 25.42 1.43 -4.00
N ASP A 113 24.21 1.70 -3.48
CA ASP A 113 23.81 3.06 -3.15
C ASP A 113 24.49 3.52 -1.86
N SER A 114 25.52 4.36 -2.01
CA SER A 114 26.27 4.89 -0.87
C SER A 114 25.42 5.74 0.07
N ALA A 115 24.55 6.59 -0.48
CA ALA A 115 23.84 7.61 0.27
C ALA A 115 22.60 7.03 0.99
N ASN A 116 21.88 6.14 0.31
CA ASN A 116 20.61 5.61 0.82
C ASN A 116 20.74 4.25 1.49
N PHE A 117 21.86 3.52 1.31
CA PHE A 117 22.03 2.19 1.88
C PHE A 117 23.34 2.00 2.67
N ILE A 118 24.50 2.17 2.05
CA ILE A 118 25.80 1.86 2.68
C ILE A 118 26.04 2.75 3.90
N LYS A 119 25.93 4.08 3.76
CA LYS A 119 26.17 5.01 4.88
C LYS A 119 25.13 4.83 6.00
N PRO A 120 23.81 4.82 5.74
CA PRO A 120 22.82 4.64 6.80
C PRO A 120 22.98 3.34 7.59
N THR A 121 23.19 2.20 6.92
CA THR A 121 23.39 0.90 7.59
C THR A 121 24.72 0.83 8.35
N SER A 122 25.76 1.47 7.83
CA SER A 122 27.05 1.60 8.53
C SER A 122 26.93 2.45 9.79
N TYR A 123 26.22 3.58 9.72
CA TYR A 123 25.93 4.41 10.89
C TYR A 123 25.08 3.68 11.93
N LEU A 124 24.07 2.91 11.50
CA LEU A 124 23.29 2.07 12.40
C LEU A 124 24.21 1.11 13.18
N ALA A 125 25.06 0.35 12.50
CA ALA A 125 26.01 -0.55 13.15
C ALA A 125 26.96 0.19 14.08
N HIS A 126 27.50 1.33 13.64
CA HIS A 126 28.37 2.17 14.46
C HIS A 126 27.68 2.61 15.75
N TYR A 127 26.46 3.16 15.67
CA TYR A 127 25.71 3.64 16.84
C TYR A 127 25.31 2.52 17.80
N LEU A 128 25.06 1.30 17.30
CA LEU A 128 24.85 0.12 18.14
C LEU A 128 26.13 -0.34 18.86
N GLY A 129 27.30 0.18 18.48
CA GLY A 129 28.57 -0.07 19.15
C GLY A 129 29.49 -1.05 18.41
N TYR A 130 29.16 -1.47 17.19
CA TYR A 130 30.06 -2.28 16.38
C TYR A 130 31.35 -1.51 16.07
N ALA A 131 32.47 -2.23 16.09
CA ALA A 131 33.80 -1.65 15.86
C ALA A 131 34.17 -1.64 14.36
N TRP A 132 35.00 -0.67 13.97
CA TRP A 132 35.62 -0.61 12.64
C TRP A 132 34.65 -0.75 11.46
N VAL A 133 33.64 0.12 11.42
CA VAL A 133 32.62 0.18 10.35
C VAL A 133 33.04 1.20 9.27
N GLY A 134 34.20 0.96 8.66
CA GLY A 134 34.83 1.82 7.65
C GLY A 134 36.12 1.17 7.14
N GLY A 135 36.54 1.53 5.93
CA GLY A 135 37.79 1.01 5.35
C GLY A 135 39.05 1.73 5.84
N ASN A 136 40.20 1.18 5.49
CA ASN A 136 41.52 1.68 5.90
C ASN A 136 41.88 3.04 5.28
N HIS A 137 41.27 3.39 4.15
CA HIS A 137 41.59 4.61 3.38
C HIS A 137 40.61 5.76 3.66
N SER A 138 39.72 5.63 4.65
CA SER A 138 38.87 6.73 5.13
C SER A 138 38.88 6.83 6.65
N GLN A 139 38.62 8.05 7.14
CA GLN A 139 38.45 8.35 8.57
C GLN A 139 36.97 8.34 9.00
N TYR A 140 36.05 8.11 8.07
CA TYR A 140 34.61 8.25 8.29
C TYR A 140 33.87 6.91 8.21
N VAL A 141 32.81 6.79 9.01
CA VAL A 141 31.94 5.60 9.03
C VAL A 141 31.24 5.42 7.69
N GLY A 142 31.23 4.19 7.18
CA GLY A 142 30.56 3.83 5.94
C GLY A 142 31.24 4.34 4.67
N GLU A 143 32.51 4.76 4.76
CA GLU A 143 33.36 5.07 3.62
C GLU A 143 34.43 4.00 3.43
N ASP A 144 34.96 3.91 2.19
CA ASP A 144 35.92 2.87 1.79
C ASP A 144 35.38 1.45 2.09
N MET A 145 34.13 1.21 1.70
CA MET A 145 33.43 -0.06 1.92
C MET A 145 33.45 -0.89 0.64
N ASP A 146 33.92 -2.12 0.74
CA ASP A 146 33.83 -3.10 -0.34
C ASP A 146 32.47 -3.78 -0.29
N VAL A 147 31.82 -3.85 -1.45
CA VAL A 147 30.55 -4.56 -1.64
C VAL A 147 30.82 -5.81 -2.46
N THR A 148 30.54 -6.98 -1.88
CA THR A 148 30.82 -8.27 -2.50
C THR A 148 29.60 -9.17 -2.42
N ARG A 149 29.43 -10.03 -3.42
CA ARG A 149 28.35 -11.02 -3.42
C ARG A 149 28.78 -12.26 -2.63
N ASP A 150 27.91 -12.77 -1.77
CA ASP A 150 28.14 -13.95 -0.93
C ASP A 150 26.93 -14.90 -1.04
N GLY A 151 27.01 -15.85 -1.97
CA GLY A 151 25.88 -16.72 -2.33
C GLY A 151 24.68 -15.92 -2.85
N ASP A 152 23.54 -16.10 -2.18
CA ASP A 152 22.27 -15.41 -2.49
C ASP A 152 22.15 -14.03 -1.82
N GLY A 153 23.19 -13.59 -1.10
CA GLY A 153 23.22 -12.30 -0.42
C GLY A 153 24.40 -11.42 -0.83
N TRP A 154 24.51 -10.28 -0.15
CA TRP A 154 25.56 -9.29 -0.33
C TRP A 154 26.24 -9.00 1.01
N VAL A 155 27.54 -8.72 0.97
CA VAL A 155 28.34 -8.34 2.14
C VAL A 155 29.00 -7.01 1.85
N ILE A 156 28.72 -6.05 2.73
CA ILE A 156 29.33 -4.73 2.75
C ILE A 156 30.29 -4.71 3.94
N ARG A 157 31.58 -4.51 3.70
CA ARG A 157 32.61 -4.52 4.75
C ARG A 157 33.68 -3.47 4.45
N GLY A 158 34.20 -2.83 5.48
CA GLY A 158 35.29 -1.87 5.33
C GLY A 158 36.49 -2.53 4.63
N ASN A 159 37.02 -1.86 3.61
CA ASN A 159 38.20 -2.31 2.89
C ASN A 159 39.36 -2.47 3.89
N ASN A 160 39.99 -3.65 3.84
CA ASN A 160 41.05 -4.02 4.77
C ASN A 160 42.42 -4.14 4.10
N ASP A 161 42.56 -3.62 2.88
CA ASP A 161 43.85 -3.55 2.18
C ASP A 161 44.76 -2.50 2.84
N GLY A 162 46.07 -2.74 2.77
CA GLY A 162 47.06 -1.88 3.42
C GLY A 162 47.15 -2.07 4.94
N GLY A 163 47.75 -1.08 5.60
CA GLY A 163 47.89 -1.06 7.06
C GLY A 163 46.73 -0.35 7.74
N CYS A 164 46.51 -0.65 9.03
CA CYS A 164 45.57 0.06 9.87
C CYS A 164 46.13 0.24 11.29
N ASP A 165 45.71 1.32 11.94
CA ASP A 165 46.09 1.62 13.33
C ASP A 165 44.89 1.42 14.25
N GLY A 166 45.14 0.78 15.40
CA GLY A 166 44.16 0.60 16.48
C GLY A 166 43.89 -0.85 16.84
N TYR A 167 43.37 -1.06 18.05
CA TYR A 167 43.14 -2.40 18.58
C TYR A 167 42.16 -3.20 17.72
N ARG A 168 42.62 -4.33 17.18
CA ARG A 168 41.88 -5.22 16.28
C ARG A 168 41.34 -4.53 15.03
N CYS A 169 42.08 -3.56 14.49
CA CYS A 169 41.64 -2.81 13.31
C CYS A 169 41.36 -3.72 12.10
N GLY A 170 41.97 -4.90 11.99
CA GLY A 170 41.67 -5.87 10.93
C GLY A 170 40.31 -6.58 11.04
N ASP A 171 39.68 -6.59 12.21
CA ASP A 171 38.40 -7.27 12.45
C ASP A 171 37.23 -6.33 12.12
N LYS A 172 37.16 -5.91 10.84
CA LYS A 172 36.13 -4.99 10.32
C LYS A 172 34.73 -5.58 10.47
N THR A 173 33.78 -4.77 10.92
CA THR A 173 32.36 -5.17 10.93
C THR A 173 31.85 -5.39 9.51
N ALA A 174 31.11 -6.48 9.32
CA ALA A 174 30.46 -6.84 8.08
C ALA A 174 28.94 -6.66 8.21
N ILE A 175 28.35 -6.03 7.20
CA ILE A 175 26.91 -5.86 7.04
C ILE A 175 26.48 -6.83 5.94
N LYS A 176 25.73 -7.88 6.29
CA LYS A 176 25.21 -8.86 5.34
C LYS A 176 23.74 -8.58 5.04
N VAL A 177 23.41 -8.57 3.76
CA VAL A 177 22.04 -8.39 3.24
C VAL A 177 21.62 -9.70 2.60
N SER A 178 20.50 -10.26 3.03
CA SER A 178 20.01 -11.56 2.55
C SER A 178 18.49 -11.64 2.57
N ASN A 179 17.95 -12.78 2.10
CA ASN A 179 16.52 -13.08 2.18
C ASN A 179 15.64 -11.98 1.54
N PHE A 180 15.99 -11.60 0.32
CA PHE A 180 15.20 -10.64 -0.44
C PHE A 180 13.81 -11.20 -0.74
N ALA A 181 12.79 -10.38 -0.48
CA ALA A 181 11.42 -10.66 -0.88
C ALA A 181 10.80 -9.40 -1.49
N TYR A 182 9.93 -9.63 -2.48
CA TYR A 182 9.34 -8.59 -3.32
C TYR A 182 7.82 -8.73 -3.26
N ASN A 183 7.17 -7.79 -2.56
CA ASN A 183 5.72 -7.79 -2.40
C ASN A 183 5.08 -6.71 -3.25
N LEU A 184 4.35 -7.10 -4.29
CA LEU A 184 3.59 -6.20 -5.14
C LEU A 184 2.50 -5.48 -4.32
N ASP A 185 2.48 -4.15 -4.45
CA ASP A 185 1.44 -3.28 -3.90
C ASP A 185 0.36 -3.01 -4.98
N PRO A 186 -0.87 -3.54 -4.86
CA PRO A 186 -1.93 -3.30 -5.83
C PRO A 186 -2.32 -1.83 -5.99
N ASP A 187 -2.16 -1.02 -4.94
CA ASP A 187 -2.60 0.38 -4.92
C ASP A 187 -1.60 1.29 -5.66
N SER A 188 -0.41 0.77 -5.97
CA SER A 188 0.64 1.46 -6.75
C SER A 188 0.41 1.44 -8.26
N PHE A 189 -0.70 0.86 -8.73
CA PHE A 189 -1.02 0.69 -10.15
C PHE A 189 -0.94 1.99 -10.94
N LYS A 190 -0.19 1.95 -12.03
CA LYS A 190 -0.17 2.98 -13.07
C LYS A 190 -0.24 2.32 -14.44
N HIS A 191 -0.70 3.07 -15.43
CA HIS A 191 -0.71 2.61 -16.81
C HIS A 191 -0.25 3.72 -17.76
N GLY A 192 0.29 3.31 -18.90
CA GLY A 192 0.60 4.19 -20.01
C GLY A 192 -0.63 4.49 -20.86
N ASP A 193 -0.42 4.87 -22.12
CA ASP A 193 -1.51 5.17 -23.04
C ASP A 193 -2.42 3.94 -23.26
N VAL A 194 -3.73 4.18 -23.19
CA VAL A 194 -4.75 3.16 -23.34
C VAL A 194 -5.13 3.04 -24.80
N THR A 195 -4.97 1.83 -25.35
CA THR A 195 -5.54 1.45 -26.63
C THR A 195 -6.80 0.63 -26.38
N GLN A 196 -7.93 1.12 -26.86
CA GLN A 196 -9.22 0.47 -26.69
C GLN A 196 -9.84 0.23 -28.06
N SER A 197 -10.38 -0.96 -28.30
CA SER A 197 -11.21 -1.22 -29.48
C SER A 197 -12.60 -0.62 -29.30
N ASP A 198 -13.24 -0.25 -30.42
CA ASP A 198 -14.63 0.16 -30.40
C ASP A 198 -15.51 -0.93 -29.78
N ARG A 199 -16.52 -0.52 -29.00
CA ARG A 199 -17.52 -1.45 -28.45
C ARG A 199 -18.25 -2.15 -29.60
N GLN A 200 -17.95 -3.43 -29.79
CA GLN A 200 -18.57 -4.25 -30.81
C GLN A 200 -19.83 -4.91 -30.25
N LEU A 201 -20.98 -4.65 -30.87
CA LEU A 201 -22.21 -5.37 -30.56
C LEU A 201 -22.06 -6.84 -30.98
N VAL A 202 -22.05 -7.74 -30.00
CA VAL A 202 -21.91 -9.19 -30.20
C VAL A 202 -23.27 -9.83 -30.43
N LYS A 203 -24.28 -9.41 -29.65
CA LYS A 203 -25.60 -10.03 -29.70
C LYS A 203 -26.66 -9.06 -29.20
N THR A 204 -27.80 -9.06 -29.86
CA THR A 204 -29.01 -8.38 -29.39
C THR A 204 -30.04 -9.44 -29.03
N VAL A 205 -30.54 -9.40 -27.80
CA VAL A 205 -31.67 -10.21 -27.35
C VAL A 205 -32.89 -9.31 -27.35
N VAL A 206 -33.90 -9.67 -28.14
CA VAL A 206 -35.18 -8.95 -28.21
C VAL A 206 -36.30 -9.84 -27.69
N GLY A 207 -37.24 -9.25 -26.97
CA GLY A 207 -38.41 -9.92 -26.43
C GLY A 207 -39.58 -8.96 -26.24
N TRP A 208 -40.72 -9.50 -25.81
CA TRP A 208 -41.91 -8.72 -25.51
C TRP A 208 -42.39 -9.04 -24.10
N ALA A 209 -42.62 -8.01 -23.29
CA ALA A 209 -43.39 -8.12 -22.06
C ALA A 209 -44.86 -7.87 -22.41
N VAL A 210 -45.74 -8.85 -22.18
CA VAL A 210 -47.16 -8.79 -22.57
C VAL A 210 -48.03 -8.76 -21.32
N ASN A 211 -48.93 -7.79 -21.25
CA ASN A 211 -49.98 -7.72 -20.22
C ASN A 211 -51.34 -7.92 -20.89
N ASP A 212 -51.93 -9.09 -20.67
CA ASP A 212 -53.27 -9.44 -21.15
C ASP A 212 -54.34 -9.31 -20.05
N SER A 213 -54.14 -8.39 -19.11
CA SER A 213 -55.15 -8.04 -18.10
C SER A 213 -55.74 -6.65 -18.36
N ASP A 214 -56.89 -6.38 -17.75
CA ASP A 214 -57.60 -5.09 -17.86
C ASP A 214 -57.02 -4.00 -16.95
N THR A 215 -55.97 -4.32 -16.18
CA THR A 215 -55.27 -3.39 -15.29
C THR A 215 -53.79 -3.29 -15.67
N PRO A 216 -53.14 -2.12 -15.52
CA PRO A 216 -51.69 -2.04 -15.66
C PRO A 216 -50.98 -3.03 -14.72
N GLN A 217 -49.99 -3.75 -15.25
CA GLN A 217 -49.16 -4.64 -14.46
C GLN A 217 -47.80 -3.99 -14.19
N SER A 218 -47.48 -3.89 -12.91
CA SER A 218 -46.18 -3.45 -12.38
C SER A 218 -45.76 -4.44 -11.29
N GLY A 219 -44.50 -4.86 -11.27
CA GLY A 219 -43.98 -5.78 -10.24
C GLY A 219 -43.45 -7.12 -10.74
N TYR A 220 -43.40 -7.34 -12.06
CA TYR A 220 -42.72 -8.50 -12.65
C TYR A 220 -41.30 -8.13 -13.05
N ASP A 221 -40.32 -8.91 -12.56
CA ASP A 221 -38.92 -8.81 -12.96
C ASP A 221 -38.70 -9.56 -14.28
N VAL A 222 -38.29 -8.84 -15.32
CA VAL A 222 -37.73 -9.44 -16.54
C VAL A 222 -36.23 -9.57 -16.31
N THR A 223 -35.80 -10.77 -15.91
CA THR A 223 -34.38 -11.07 -15.64
C THR A 223 -33.75 -11.81 -16.81
N LEU A 224 -32.71 -11.23 -17.41
CA LEU A 224 -31.80 -11.96 -18.28
C LEU A 224 -30.64 -12.49 -17.43
N ARG A 225 -30.33 -13.78 -17.58
CA ARG A 225 -29.11 -14.40 -17.06
C ARG A 225 -28.23 -14.80 -18.24
N TYR A 226 -26.97 -14.39 -18.23
CA TYR A 226 -26.02 -14.70 -19.28
C TYR A 226 -24.62 -14.82 -18.69
N ASP A 227 -23.78 -15.63 -19.33
CA ASP A 227 -22.38 -15.77 -18.94
C ASP A 227 -21.52 -14.92 -19.87
N THR A 228 -20.66 -14.09 -19.29
CA THR A 228 -19.63 -13.35 -20.01
C THR A 228 -18.27 -13.95 -19.70
N ALA A 229 -17.48 -14.21 -20.74
CA ALA A 229 -16.09 -14.61 -20.59
C ALA A 229 -15.17 -13.40 -20.80
N THR A 230 -14.34 -13.08 -19.81
CA THR A 230 -13.24 -12.14 -19.93
C THR A 230 -11.96 -12.91 -20.17
N ASN A 231 -11.43 -12.81 -21.39
CA ASN A 231 -10.11 -13.32 -21.74
C ASN A 231 -9.09 -12.22 -21.54
N TRP A 232 -7.98 -12.53 -20.89
CA TRP A 232 -6.93 -11.56 -20.62
C TRP A 232 -5.57 -12.21 -20.74
N SER A 233 -4.58 -11.37 -21.01
CA SER A 233 -3.17 -11.74 -21.01
C SER A 233 -2.37 -10.58 -20.45
N LYS A 234 -1.22 -10.88 -19.87
CA LYS A 234 -0.19 -9.91 -19.50
C LYS A 234 1.19 -10.42 -19.85
N THR A 235 2.11 -9.50 -20.09
CA THR A 235 3.53 -9.78 -20.25
C THR A 235 4.30 -9.21 -19.07
N ASN A 236 5.52 -9.68 -18.86
CA ASN A 236 6.46 -9.14 -17.87
C ASN A 236 7.71 -8.69 -18.63
N THR A 237 8.17 -7.47 -18.36
CA THR A 237 9.32 -6.88 -19.08
C THR A 237 10.64 -7.53 -18.66
N TYR A 238 10.80 -7.80 -17.37
CA TYR A 238 12.04 -8.31 -16.77
C TYR A 238 11.82 -9.53 -15.85
N GLY A 239 12.92 -10.22 -15.51
CA GLY A 239 12.92 -11.46 -14.74
C GLY A 239 12.58 -11.32 -13.27
N LEU A 240 12.64 -10.11 -12.68
CA LEU A 240 12.25 -9.90 -11.27
C LEU A 240 10.82 -10.39 -10.97
N SER A 241 9.93 -10.30 -11.97
CA SER A 241 8.55 -10.80 -11.90
C SER A 241 8.43 -12.28 -11.47
N GLU A 242 9.47 -13.09 -11.65
CA GLU A 242 9.49 -14.48 -11.20
C GLU A 242 9.49 -14.61 -9.66
N LYS A 243 10.03 -13.61 -8.95
CA LYS A 243 10.14 -13.57 -7.49
C LYS A 243 9.09 -12.68 -6.82
N VAL A 244 8.45 -11.80 -7.58
CA VAL A 244 7.40 -10.91 -7.08
C VAL A 244 6.16 -11.73 -6.74
N THR A 245 5.61 -11.50 -5.54
CA THR A 245 4.35 -12.08 -5.09
C THR A 245 3.45 -10.99 -4.53
N THR A 246 2.19 -11.29 -4.26
CA THR A 246 1.32 -10.39 -3.50
C THR A 246 0.77 -11.12 -2.28
N LYS A 247 0.71 -10.42 -1.14
CA LYS A 247 0.18 -10.93 0.12
C LYS A 247 -1.31 -11.29 0.03
N ASN A 248 -2.08 -10.47 -0.70
CA ASN A 248 -3.53 -10.60 -0.78
C ASN A 248 -3.96 -10.77 -2.23
N LYS A 249 -5.02 -11.55 -2.43
CA LYS A 249 -5.67 -11.57 -3.74
C LYS A 249 -6.27 -10.20 -4.02
N PHE A 250 -6.18 -9.74 -5.25
CA PHE A 250 -6.75 -8.45 -5.64
C PHE A 250 -7.35 -8.52 -7.03
N LYS A 251 -8.31 -7.64 -7.31
CA LYS A 251 -8.89 -7.51 -8.64
C LYS A 251 -8.07 -6.53 -9.46
N TRP A 252 -7.85 -6.84 -10.73
CA TRP A 252 -7.16 -5.93 -11.63
C TRP A 252 -7.90 -4.58 -11.68
N PRO A 253 -7.19 -3.44 -11.57
CA PRO A 253 -7.84 -2.13 -11.52
C PRO A 253 -8.66 -1.82 -12.77
N LEU A 254 -9.78 -1.12 -12.57
CA LEU A 254 -10.62 -0.65 -13.67
C LEU A 254 -9.90 0.47 -14.43
N VAL A 255 -9.75 0.30 -15.75
CA VAL A 255 -9.18 1.32 -16.65
C VAL A 255 -10.21 1.69 -17.70
N GLY A 256 -10.54 2.97 -17.78
CA GLY A 256 -11.61 3.48 -18.65
C GLY A 256 -13.00 3.03 -18.19
N GLU A 257 -13.87 2.68 -19.15
CA GLU A 257 -15.26 2.30 -18.88
C GLU A 257 -15.53 0.80 -19.03
N THR A 258 -14.50 -0.01 -19.29
CA THR A 258 -14.66 -1.45 -19.55
C THR A 258 -14.51 -2.21 -18.24
N GLU A 259 -15.61 -2.75 -17.72
CA GLU A 259 -15.58 -3.58 -16.51
C GLU A 259 -14.79 -4.88 -16.77
N LEU A 260 -13.80 -5.15 -15.93
CA LEU A 260 -12.95 -6.35 -16.00
C LEU A 260 -13.13 -7.17 -14.71
N SER A 261 -13.27 -8.48 -14.85
CA SER A 261 -13.35 -9.42 -13.71
C SER A 261 -12.11 -10.31 -13.65
N ILE A 262 -10.93 -9.69 -13.61
CA ILE A 262 -9.64 -10.38 -13.46
C ILE A 262 -9.25 -10.38 -11.98
N GLU A 263 -9.02 -11.55 -11.39
CA GLU A 263 -8.49 -11.70 -10.02
C GLU A 263 -7.06 -12.24 -10.09
N ILE A 264 -6.13 -11.56 -9.43
CA ILE A 264 -4.76 -12.02 -9.23
C ILE A 264 -4.69 -12.78 -7.90
N ALA A 265 -4.17 -14.00 -7.94
CA ALA A 265 -4.02 -14.85 -6.77
C ALA A 265 -2.85 -14.41 -5.88
N ALA A 266 -3.03 -14.56 -4.57
CA ALA A 266 -1.98 -14.37 -3.57
C ALA A 266 -0.96 -15.51 -3.58
N ASN A 267 0.26 -15.24 -3.07
CA ASN A 267 1.32 -16.23 -2.85
C ASN A 267 1.71 -17.04 -4.10
N GLN A 268 1.47 -16.49 -5.29
CA GLN A 268 1.93 -17.02 -6.55
C GLN A 268 2.84 -15.98 -7.22
N SER A 269 3.84 -16.48 -7.94
CA SER A 269 4.72 -15.64 -8.74
C SER A 269 3.91 -14.77 -9.70
N TRP A 270 4.28 -13.49 -9.81
CA TRP A 270 3.67 -12.60 -10.79
C TRP A 270 3.86 -13.17 -12.21
N ALA A 271 5.04 -13.69 -12.51
CA ALA A 271 5.35 -14.26 -13.82
C ALA A 271 4.57 -15.55 -14.15
N SER A 272 3.98 -16.25 -13.19
CA SER A 272 3.15 -17.43 -13.48
C SER A 272 1.71 -17.08 -13.85
N GLN A 273 1.26 -15.85 -13.61
CA GLN A 273 -0.13 -15.40 -13.82
C GLN A 273 -0.28 -14.59 -15.12
N ASN A 274 0.13 -15.14 -16.28
CA ASN A 274 0.24 -14.37 -17.54
C ASN A 274 -1.04 -14.26 -18.37
N GLY A 275 -2.16 -14.79 -17.87
CA GLY A 275 -3.43 -14.72 -18.57
C GLY A 275 -4.41 -15.74 -18.07
N GLY A 276 -5.62 -15.66 -18.59
CA GLY A 276 -6.68 -16.58 -18.24
C GLY A 276 -7.99 -16.25 -18.94
N SER A 277 -8.97 -17.12 -18.69
CA SER A 277 -10.36 -16.90 -19.07
C SER A 277 -11.20 -16.97 -17.80
N THR A 278 -11.93 -15.91 -17.52
CA THR A 278 -12.84 -15.83 -16.36
C THR A 278 -14.25 -15.70 -16.86
N THR A 279 -15.10 -16.68 -16.53
CA THR A 279 -16.53 -16.63 -16.83
C THR A 279 -17.28 -16.07 -15.64
N THR A 280 -18.02 -14.98 -15.85
CA THR A 280 -18.89 -14.39 -14.83
C THR A 280 -20.33 -14.49 -15.30
N SER A 281 -21.19 -15.10 -14.48
CA SER A 281 -22.63 -15.08 -14.70
C SER A 281 -23.17 -13.73 -14.28
N LEU A 282 -23.69 -12.97 -15.24
CA LEU A 282 -24.33 -11.69 -15.02
C LEU A 282 -25.85 -11.87 -15.10
N SER A 283 -26.55 -11.11 -14.25
CA SER A 283 -28.00 -11.01 -14.32
C SER A 283 -28.44 -9.57 -14.36
N GLN A 284 -29.16 -9.20 -15.42
CA GLN A 284 -29.77 -7.88 -15.53
C GLN A 284 -31.28 -8.03 -15.40
N SER A 285 -31.87 -7.31 -14.45
CA SER A 285 -33.32 -7.32 -14.23
C SER A 285 -33.90 -5.94 -14.49
N VAL A 286 -35.03 -5.90 -15.18
CA VAL A 286 -35.83 -4.68 -15.36
C VAL A 286 -37.26 -4.94 -14.90
N ARG A 287 -37.87 -3.96 -14.23
CA ARG A 287 -39.29 -3.97 -13.82
C ARG A 287 -40.09 -3.01 -14.70
N PRO A 288 -40.49 -3.42 -15.92
CA PRO A 288 -41.32 -2.58 -16.75
C PRO A 288 -42.72 -2.47 -16.13
N THR A 289 -43.35 -1.31 -16.32
CA THR A 289 -44.80 -1.15 -16.09
C THR A 289 -45.49 -1.30 -17.44
N VAL A 290 -46.25 -2.38 -17.61
CA VAL A 290 -46.93 -2.70 -18.89
C VAL A 290 -48.41 -2.30 -18.77
N PRO A 291 -48.90 -1.33 -19.56
CA PRO A 291 -50.31 -0.93 -19.55
C PRO A 291 -51.28 -2.10 -19.79
N ALA A 292 -52.54 -1.94 -19.38
CA ALA A 292 -53.59 -2.93 -19.62
C ALA A 292 -53.70 -3.27 -21.12
N ARG A 293 -53.93 -4.55 -21.44
CA ARG A 293 -54.12 -5.07 -22.81
C ARG A 293 -53.04 -4.59 -23.79
N SER A 294 -51.78 -4.58 -23.37
CA SER A 294 -50.68 -4.04 -24.18
C SER A 294 -49.40 -4.88 -24.07
N LYS A 295 -48.41 -4.53 -24.90
CA LYS A 295 -47.08 -5.15 -24.88
C LYS A 295 -45.98 -4.10 -25.03
N ILE A 296 -44.86 -4.32 -24.34
CA ILE A 296 -43.67 -3.45 -24.40
C ILE A 296 -42.50 -4.26 -24.99
N PRO A 297 -41.76 -3.72 -25.97
CA PRO A 297 -40.55 -4.36 -26.46
C PRO A 297 -39.41 -4.23 -25.44
N VAL A 298 -38.72 -5.33 -25.17
CA VAL A 298 -37.51 -5.37 -24.34
C VAL A 298 -36.33 -5.73 -25.24
N LYS A 299 -35.25 -4.96 -25.15
CA LYS A 299 -34.03 -5.15 -25.92
C LYS A 299 -32.83 -5.12 -24.99
N ILE A 300 -31.94 -6.10 -25.13
CA ILE A 300 -30.67 -6.18 -24.41
C ILE A 300 -29.56 -6.34 -25.44
N GLU A 301 -28.55 -5.48 -25.36
CA GLU A 301 -27.37 -5.48 -26.23
C GLU A 301 -26.15 -5.94 -25.46
N LEU A 302 -25.51 -6.99 -25.97
CA LEU A 302 -24.25 -7.52 -25.44
C LEU A 302 -23.11 -6.96 -26.26
N TYR A 303 -22.19 -6.26 -25.61
CA TYR A 303 -21.02 -5.66 -26.24
C TYR A 303 -19.75 -6.41 -25.86
N LYS A 304 -18.79 -6.42 -26.78
CA LYS A 304 -17.40 -6.79 -26.55
C LYS A 304 -16.53 -5.55 -26.73
N ALA A 305 -15.58 -5.35 -25.83
CA ALA A 305 -14.52 -4.37 -25.98
C ALA A 305 -13.21 -5.03 -25.55
N ASP A 306 -12.13 -4.67 -26.23
CA ASP A 306 -10.77 -5.09 -25.90
C ASP A 306 -10.01 -3.84 -25.44
N ILE A 307 -9.22 -3.96 -24.36
CA ILE A 307 -8.41 -2.88 -23.81
C ILE A 307 -6.98 -3.37 -23.63
N SER A 308 -6.01 -2.55 -24.02
CA SER A 308 -4.58 -2.84 -23.91
C SER A 308 -3.82 -1.58 -23.53
N TYR A 309 -2.91 -1.72 -22.57
CA TYR A 309 -2.06 -0.64 -22.09
C TYR A 309 -0.77 -1.20 -21.49
N PRO A 310 0.35 -0.45 -21.54
CA PRO A 310 1.48 -0.68 -20.65
C PRO A 310 1.03 -0.49 -19.20
N TYR A 311 1.43 -1.39 -18.30
CA TYR A 311 1.12 -1.28 -16.88
C TYR A 311 2.40 -1.23 -16.05
N GLU A 312 2.32 -0.63 -14.87
CA GLU A 312 3.39 -0.60 -13.87
C GLU A 312 2.77 -0.78 -12.48
N PHE A 313 3.41 -1.61 -11.66
CA PHE A 313 3.19 -1.70 -10.23
C PHE A 313 4.53 -1.54 -9.52
N LYS A 314 4.50 -1.07 -8.29
CA LYS A 314 5.63 -1.11 -7.36
C LYS A 314 5.59 -2.41 -6.55
N ALA A 315 6.78 -2.93 -6.26
CA ALA A 315 6.96 -4.02 -5.32
C ALA A 315 7.83 -3.55 -4.16
N ASP A 316 7.30 -3.66 -2.95
CA ASP A 316 8.04 -3.38 -1.73
C ASP A 316 9.16 -4.41 -1.57
N VAL A 317 10.39 -3.92 -1.42
CA VAL A 317 11.57 -4.76 -1.20
C VAL A 317 11.82 -4.90 0.30
N SER A 318 11.81 -6.14 0.78
CA SER A 318 12.24 -6.48 2.15
C SER A 318 13.47 -7.38 2.12
N TYR A 319 14.28 -7.30 3.17
CA TYR A 319 15.52 -8.05 3.32
C TYR A 319 15.87 -8.21 4.80
N ASP A 320 16.70 -9.21 5.09
CA ASP A 320 17.34 -9.37 6.39
C ASP A 320 18.67 -8.62 6.39
N LEU A 321 18.88 -7.78 7.40
CA LEU A 321 20.12 -7.06 7.64
C LEU A 321 20.85 -7.67 8.84
N THR A 322 21.98 -8.34 8.60
CA THR A 322 22.79 -8.99 9.63
C THR A 322 24.06 -8.19 9.91
N LEU A 323 24.23 -7.74 11.15
CA LEU A 323 25.42 -7.02 11.60
C LEU A 323 26.37 -7.98 12.32
N SER A 324 27.54 -8.22 11.73
CA SER A 324 28.55 -9.16 12.24
C SER A 324 29.86 -8.47 12.53
N GLY A 325 30.27 -8.47 13.80
CA GLY A 325 31.49 -7.83 14.27
C GLY A 325 31.58 -7.86 15.78
N PHE A 326 32.66 -7.35 16.35
CA PHE A 326 32.79 -7.23 17.80
C PHE A 326 32.29 -5.86 18.27
N LEU A 327 31.74 -5.83 19.50
CA LEU A 327 31.28 -4.61 20.15
C LEU A 327 32.45 -3.87 20.81
N ARG A 328 32.43 -2.54 20.71
CA ARG A 328 33.42 -1.67 21.36
C ARG A 328 33.34 -1.78 22.88
N TRP A 329 34.51 -1.80 23.52
CA TRP A 329 34.63 -1.72 24.97
C TRP A 329 34.21 -0.33 25.47
N GLY A 330 33.43 -0.26 26.55
CA GLY A 330 33.03 1.00 27.18
C GLY A 330 32.03 1.85 26.39
N GLY A 331 31.44 1.34 25.30
CA GLY A 331 30.46 2.08 24.51
C GLY A 331 29.77 1.24 23.42
N ASN A 332 28.73 0.52 23.82
CA ASN A 332 27.81 -0.21 22.93
C ASN A 332 26.39 -0.21 23.50
N ALA A 333 25.41 -0.61 22.69
CA ALA A 333 23.98 -0.53 23.02
C ALA A 333 23.33 -1.89 23.36
N TRP A 334 24.15 -2.92 23.65
CA TRP A 334 23.66 -4.24 24.06
C TRP A 334 23.31 -4.29 25.55
#